data_AF-A0A2K2VSC8-F1
#
_entry.id   AF-A0A2K2VSC8-F1
#
_cell.length_a   1.000
_cell.length_b   1.000
_cell.length_c   1.000
_cell.angle_alpha   90.00
_cell.angle_beta   90.00
_cell.angle_gamma   90.00
#
_symmetry.space_group_name_H-M   'P 1'
#
loop_
_entity.id
_entity.type
_entity.pdbx_description
1 polymer ?
#
loop_
_entity_poly.entity_id
_entity_poly.type
_entity_poly.pdbx_seq_one_letter_code
_entity_poly.pdbx_strand_id
1 'polypeptide(L)'
;MARDYRPNVRESNVISRLDSAKEAARTSAINQLYEVGEDLANRIAMKLIEENLIETKNKKELERQLAGCIKTLVAAEDFDVQYQIAPLRTVVRRPNFISLYITAFIIEKLINHRTIIDIYGTDEEIYQCVNSRVSRIIRM
;
A
#
# COMPACT_ATOMS: atom_id res chain seq x y z
N MET A 1 -11.44 -30.03 33.28
CA MET A 1 -11.53 -28.71 33.95
C MET A 1 -11.34 -27.64 32.89
N ALA A 2 -12.43 -27.12 32.33
CA ALA A 2 -12.36 -25.97 31.44
C ALA A 2 -12.04 -24.75 32.30
N ARG A 3 -10.93 -24.05 32.01
CA ARG A 3 -10.67 -22.74 32.60
C ARG A 3 -11.73 -21.80 32.04
N ASP A 4 -12.66 -21.36 32.90
CA ASP A 4 -13.63 -20.30 32.59
C ASP A 4 -12.85 -19.06 32.13
N TYR A 5 -12.76 -18.87 30.81
CA TYR A 5 -12.30 -17.62 30.23
C TYR A 5 -13.38 -16.58 30.49
N ARG A 6 -13.21 -15.78 31.54
CA ARG A 6 -14.04 -14.60 31.81
C ARG A 6 -13.41 -13.43 31.08
N PRO A 7 -13.91 -13.01 29.90
CA PRO A 7 -13.41 -11.81 29.26
C PRO A 7 -13.66 -10.63 30.20
N ASN A 8 -12.59 -9.98 30.63
CA ASN A 8 -12.67 -8.77 31.41
C ASN A 8 -13.37 -7.70 30.56
N VAL A 9 -14.54 -7.22 30.98
CA VAL A 9 -15.38 -6.27 30.21
C VAL A 9 -14.59 -5.01 29.80
N ARG A 10 -13.56 -4.65 30.58
CA ARG A 10 -12.63 -3.58 30.25
C ARG A 10 -11.74 -3.90 29.05
N GLU A 11 -11.22 -5.13 28.96
CA GLU A 11 -10.41 -5.59 27.83
C GLU A 11 -11.23 -5.68 26.55
N SER A 12 -12.45 -6.24 26.61
CA SER A 12 -13.33 -6.30 25.45
C SER A 12 -13.70 -4.91 24.92
N ASN A 13 -13.99 -3.95 25.80
CA ASN A 13 -14.30 -2.57 25.39
C ASN A 13 -13.09 -1.85 24.78
N VAL A 14 -11.88 -2.12 25.28
CA VAL A 14 -10.64 -1.56 24.71
C VAL A 14 -10.38 -2.16 23.32
N ILE A 15 -10.56 -3.48 23.16
CA ILE A 15 -10.41 -4.17 21.87
C ILE A 15 -11.40 -3.61 20.84
N SER A 16 -12.70 -3.53 21.17
CA SER A 16 -13.71 -3.01 20.24
C SER A 16 -13.46 -1.56 19.82
N ARG A 17 -12.94 -0.73 20.72
CA ARG A 17 -12.54 0.66 20.42
C ARG A 17 -11.33 0.72 19.50
N LEU A 18 -10.33 -0.13 19.72
CA LEU A 18 -9.15 -0.22 18.88
C LEU A 18 -9.52 -0.68 17.46
N ASP A 19 -10.36 -1.70 17.34
CA ASP A 19 -10.83 -2.20 16.04
C ASP A 19 -11.61 -1.14 15.29
N SER A 20 -12.53 -0.44 15.98
CA SER A 20 -13.31 0.65 15.39
C SER A 20 -12.42 1.82 14.92
N ALA A 21 -11.41 2.18 15.73
CA ALA A 21 -10.46 3.24 15.38
C ALA A 21 -9.59 2.86 14.17
N LYS A 22 -9.15 1.60 14.10
CA LYS A 22 -8.37 1.07 12.98
C LYS A 22 -9.18 1.09 11.68
N GLU A 23 -10.44 0.67 11.73
CA GLU A 23 -11.32 0.68 10.56
C GLU A 23 -11.64 2.10 10.09
N ALA A 24 -11.87 3.02 11.03
CA ALA A 24 -12.06 4.43 10.72
C ALA A 24 -10.82 5.06 10.07
N ALA A 25 -9.63 4.77 10.58
CA ALA A 25 -8.37 5.23 9.99
C ALA A 25 -8.17 4.66 8.57
N ARG A 26 -8.46 3.37 8.37
CA ARG A 26 -8.41 2.71 7.06
C ARG A 26 -9.35 3.36 6.06
N THR A 27 -10.61 3.58 6.46
CA THR A 27 -11.63 4.22 5.61
C THR A 27 -11.23 5.64 5.25
N SER A 28 -10.75 6.43 6.23
CA SER A 28 -10.26 7.78 5.98
C SER A 28 -9.10 7.80 4.99
N ALA A 29 -8.15 6.88 5.13
CA ALA A 29 -7.01 6.78 4.23
C ALA A 29 -7.40 6.40 2.80
N ILE A 30 -8.37 5.48 2.62
CA ILE A 30 -8.90 5.12 1.30
C ILE A 30 -9.62 6.30 0.65
N ASN A 31 -10.41 7.05 1.42
CA ASN A 31 -11.09 8.25 0.91
C ASN A 31 -10.10 9.32 0.47
N GLN A 32 -9.06 9.59 1.27
CA GLN A 32 -7.98 10.50 0.87
C GLN A 32 -7.26 10.01 -0.38
N LEU A 33 -6.98 8.70 -0.46
CA LEU A 33 -6.34 8.07 -1.62
C LEU A 33 -7.17 8.25 -2.90
N TYR A 34 -8.49 8.18 -2.81
CA TYR A 34 -9.38 8.42 -3.95
C TYR A 34 -9.25 9.84 -4.51
N GLU A 35 -9.18 10.86 -3.63
CA GLU A 35 -9.07 12.26 -4.04
C GLU A 35 -7.71 12.60 -4.68
N VAL A 36 -6.63 12.01 -4.14
CA VAL A 36 -5.24 12.36 -4.52
C VAL A 36 -4.55 11.31 -5.39
N GLY A 37 -5.26 10.25 -5.80
CA GLY A 37 -4.67 9.05 -6.39
C GLY A 37 -3.86 9.31 -7.66
N GLU A 38 -4.32 10.22 -8.52
CA GLU A 38 -3.61 10.57 -9.76
C GLU A 38 -2.32 11.37 -9.49
N ASP A 39 -2.35 12.35 -8.58
CA ASP A 39 -1.15 13.11 -8.18
C ASP A 39 -0.15 12.19 -7.45
N LEU A 40 -0.64 11.27 -6.62
CA LEU A 40 0.19 10.27 -5.94
C LEU A 40 0.87 9.34 -6.96
N ALA A 41 0.14 8.83 -7.95
CA ALA A 41 0.70 7.99 -9.01
C ALA A 41 1.82 8.70 -9.77
N ASN A 42 1.61 9.96 -10.13
CA ASN A 42 2.61 10.78 -10.81
C ASN A 42 3.88 10.93 -9.97
N ARG A 43 3.74 11.31 -8.70
CA ARG A 43 4.87 11.51 -7.77
C ARG A 43 5.64 10.22 -7.50
N ILE A 44 4.95 9.09 -7.38
CA ILE A 44 5.57 7.77 -7.24
C ILE A 44 6.35 7.42 -8.51
N ALA A 45 5.74 7.56 -9.69
CA ALA A 45 6.39 7.29 -10.97
C ALA A 45 7.66 8.14 -11.15
N MET A 46 7.58 9.44 -10.84
CA MET A 46 8.75 10.33 -10.87
C MET A 46 9.84 9.84 -9.93
N LYS A 47 9.50 9.51 -8.69
CA LYS A 47 10.51 9.15 -7.69
C LYS A 47 11.18 7.81 -7.98
N LEU A 48 10.43 6.83 -8.47
CA LEU A 48 10.98 5.52 -8.86
C LEU A 48 12.01 5.64 -9.99
N ILE A 49 11.78 6.56 -10.94
CA ILE A 49 12.74 6.84 -12.02
C ILE A 49 13.95 7.63 -11.49
N GLU A 50 13.72 8.65 -10.66
CA GLU A 50 14.80 9.47 -10.07
C GLU A 50 15.80 8.66 -9.25
N GLU A 51 15.31 7.70 -8.46
CA GLU A 51 16.15 6.81 -7.64
C GLU A 51 16.74 5.64 -8.44
N ASN A 52 16.51 5.58 -9.77
CA ASN A 52 16.90 4.48 -10.65
C ASN A 52 16.38 3.11 -10.18
N LEU A 53 15.23 3.07 -9.51
CA LEU A 53 14.58 1.82 -9.09
C LEU A 53 13.78 1.20 -10.22
N ILE A 54 13.32 1.99 -11.19
CA ILE A 54 12.60 1.48 -12.37
C ILE A 54 13.13 2.14 -13.62
N GLU A 55 13.46 1.30 -14.60
CA GLU A 55 13.78 1.74 -15.95
C GLU A 55 12.60 1.45 -16.87
N THR A 56 12.11 2.49 -17.56
CA THR A 56 10.93 2.39 -18.41
C THR A 56 11.12 3.15 -19.72
N LYS A 57 10.59 2.60 -20.81
CA LYS A 57 10.54 3.25 -22.12
C LYS A 57 9.51 4.38 -22.17
N ASN A 58 8.53 4.36 -21.27
CA ASN A 58 7.43 5.32 -21.28
C ASN A 58 6.93 5.66 -19.86
N LYS A 59 7.35 6.82 -19.36
CA LYS A 59 6.92 7.36 -18.07
C LYS A 59 5.40 7.55 -17.98
N LYS A 60 4.74 8.03 -19.04
CA LYS A 60 3.28 8.25 -19.02
C LYS A 60 2.52 6.95 -18.82
N GLU A 61 3.03 5.86 -19.36
CA GLU A 61 2.41 4.55 -19.19
C GLU A 61 2.63 4.01 -17.78
N LEU A 62 3.84 4.18 -17.22
CA LEU A 62 4.10 3.85 -15.81
C LEU A 62 3.12 4.57 -14.86
N GLU A 63 2.93 5.87 -15.06
CA GLU A 63 1.98 6.67 -14.29
C GLU A 63 0.54 6.15 -14.42
N ARG A 64 0.09 5.81 -15.64
CA ARG A 64 -1.24 5.22 -15.84
C ARG A 64 -1.41 3.88 -15.15
N GLN A 65 -0.41 3.01 -15.19
CA GLN A 65 -0.46 1.70 -14.52
C GLN A 65 -0.56 1.88 -13.00
N LEU A 66 0.20 2.81 -12.43
CA LEU A 66 0.13 3.13 -11.01
C LEU A 66 -1.22 3.77 -10.63
N ALA A 67 -1.75 4.69 -11.43
CA ALA A 67 -3.07 5.28 -11.21
C ALA A 67 -4.18 4.22 -11.30
N GLY A 68 -4.07 3.28 -12.25
CA GLY A 68 -4.95 2.12 -12.36
C GLY A 68 -4.90 1.24 -11.11
N CYS A 69 -3.69 0.92 -10.63
CA CYS A 69 -3.49 0.17 -9.38
C CYS A 69 -4.15 0.86 -8.18
N ILE A 70 -4.00 2.18 -8.05
CA ILE A 70 -4.64 2.96 -6.98
C ILE A 70 -6.17 2.91 -7.09
N LYS A 71 -6.72 3.03 -8.30
CA LYS A 71 -8.18 2.91 -8.53
C LYS A 71 -8.68 1.51 -8.16
N THR A 72 -7.92 0.46 -8.48
CA THR A 72 -8.23 -0.91 -8.04
C THR A 72 -8.17 -1.04 -6.52
N LEU A 73 -7.16 -0.46 -5.86
CA LEU A 73 -7.03 -0.50 -4.40
C LEU A 73 -8.22 0.17 -3.70
N VAL A 74 -8.70 1.31 -4.21
CA VAL A 74 -9.85 2.02 -3.64
C VAL A 74 -11.13 1.19 -3.74
N ALA A 75 -11.29 0.41 -4.81
CA ALA A 75 -12.45 -0.45 -5.03
C ALA A 75 -12.31 -1.88 -4.46
N ALA A 76 -11.12 -2.25 -3.98
CA ALA A 76 -10.82 -3.61 -3.54
C ALA A 76 -11.41 -3.92 -2.16
N GLU A 77 -11.85 -5.16 -1.98
CA GLU A 77 -12.26 -5.66 -0.68
C GLU A 77 -11.05 -5.85 0.25
N ASP A 78 -11.28 -5.83 1.58
CA ASP A 78 -10.17 -5.98 2.52
C ASP A 78 -9.45 -7.32 2.36
N PHE A 79 -10.17 -8.39 2.05
CA PHE A 79 -9.57 -9.69 1.79
C PHE A 79 -8.58 -9.65 0.61
N ASP A 80 -8.97 -9.04 -0.51
CA ASP A 80 -8.12 -8.93 -1.71
C ASP A 80 -6.86 -8.11 -1.43
N VAL A 81 -7.02 -6.98 -0.72
CA VAL A 81 -5.89 -6.15 -0.30
C VAL A 81 -4.95 -6.95 0.59
N GLN A 82 -5.48 -7.66 1.60
CA GLN A 82 -4.69 -8.48 2.50
C GLN A 82 -3.98 -9.62 1.75
N TYR A 83 -4.64 -10.27 0.81
CA TYR A 83 -4.08 -11.34 0.00
C TYR A 83 -2.91 -10.84 -0.85
N GLN A 84 -3.09 -9.71 -1.54
CA GLN A 84 -2.07 -9.11 -2.38
C GLN A 84 -0.83 -8.66 -1.60
N ILE A 85 -1.00 -8.11 -0.39
CA ILE A 85 0.16 -7.68 0.43
C ILE A 85 0.81 -8.81 1.21
N ALA A 86 0.21 -10.02 1.24
CA ALA A 86 0.68 -11.15 2.05
C ALA A 86 2.18 -11.46 1.87
N PRO A 87 2.75 -11.46 0.65
CA PRO A 87 4.18 -11.74 0.43
C PRO A 87 5.11 -10.70 1.07
N LEU A 88 4.66 -9.44 1.19
CA LEU A 88 5.49 -8.31 1.61
C LEU A 88 5.26 -7.85 3.06
N ARG A 89 4.40 -8.53 3.84
CA ARG A 89 4.05 -8.09 5.21
C ARG A 89 5.23 -8.02 6.17
N THR A 90 6.30 -8.77 5.90
CA THR A 90 7.50 -8.86 6.76
C THR A 90 8.63 -7.93 6.33
N VAL A 91 8.48 -7.19 5.21
CA VAL A 91 9.53 -6.32 4.67
C VAL A 91 9.89 -5.20 5.65
N VAL A 92 8.92 -4.67 6.40
CA VAL A 92 9.15 -3.64 7.42
C VAL A 92 8.36 -3.91 8.70
N ARG A 93 8.84 -3.38 9.84
CA ARG A 93 8.21 -3.61 11.16
C ARG A 93 6.83 -2.97 11.32
N ARG A 94 6.57 -1.85 10.66
CA ARG A 94 5.29 -1.10 10.72
C ARG A 94 4.89 -0.66 9.31
N PRO A 95 4.34 -1.60 8.51
CA PRO A 95 4.00 -1.29 7.14
C PRO A 95 2.74 -0.44 7.02
N ASN A 96 2.76 0.50 6.08
CA ASN A 96 1.56 1.14 5.57
C ASN A 96 0.95 0.22 4.49
N PHE A 97 -0.32 -0.18 4.66
CA PHE A 97 -0.96 -1.13 3.75
C PHE A 97 -1.06 -0.61 2.31
N ILE A 98 -1.25 0.70 2.11
CA ILE A 98 -1.30 1.33 0.79
C ILE A 98 0.06 1.21 0.11
N SER A 99 1.13 1.49 0.87
CA SER A 99 2.49 1.40 0.35
C SER A 99 2.88 -0.05 0.03
N LEU A 100 2.50 -1.01 0.89
CA LEU A 100 2.69 -2.44 0.61
C LEU A 100 1.94 -2.87 -0.65
N TYR A 101 0.69 -2.45 -0.82
CA TYR A 101 -0.12 -2.85 -1.97
C TYR A 101 0.48 -2.34 -3.29
N ILE A 102 0.89 -1.08 -3.32
CA ILE A 102 1.56 -0.49 -4.49
C ILE A 102 2.90 -1.19 -4.75
N THR A 103 3.67 -1.51 -3.70
CA THR A 103 4.95 -2.22 -3.82
C THR A 103 4.74 -3.64 -4.38
N ALA A 104 3.73 -4.37 -3.89
CA ALA A 104 3.36 -5.69 -4.41
C ALA A 104 2.98 -5.61 -5.90
N PHE A 105 2.21 -4.59 -6.29
CA PHE A 105 1.86 -4.36 -7.68
C PHE A 105 3.10 -4.11 -8.56
N ILE A 106 4.05 -3.30 -8.08
CA ILE A 106 5.30 -3.01 -8.80
C ILE A 106 6.09 -4.31 -9.03
N ILE A 107 6.30 -5.10 -7.99
CA ILE A 107 7.14 -6.29 -8.05
C ILE A 107 6.46 -7.41 -8.85
N GLU A 108 5.15 -7.62 -8.70
CA GLU A 108 4.46 -8.77 -9.29
C GLU A 108 3.87 -8.51 -10.68
N LYS A 109 3.31 -7.31 -10.88
CA LYS A 109 2.54 -6.98 -12.10
C LYS A 109 3.34 -6.10 -13.03
N LEU A 110 3.97 -5.05 -12.49
CA LEU A 110 4.64 -4.06 -13.31
C LEU A 110 5.90 -4.63 -13.98
N ILE A 111 6.61 -5.55 -13.33
CA ILE A 111 7.78 -6.23 -13.93
C ILE A 111 7.48 -6.92 -15.26
N ASN A 112 6.24 -7.39 -15.45
CA ASN A 112 5.80 -8.09 -16.66
C ASN A 112 5.24 -7.13 -17.74
N HIS A 113 5.21 -5.82 -17.47
CA HIS A 113 4.62 -4.86 -18.38
C HIS A 113 5.59 -4.47 -19.50
N ARG A 114 5.14 -4.51 -20.76
CA ARG A 114 5.95 -4.28 -21.98
C ARG A 114 6.78 -3.00 -22.04
N THR A 115 6.40 -1.98 -21.27
CA THR A 115 7.10 -0.69 -21.23
C THR A 115 8.22 -0.65 -20.21
N ILE A 116 8.23 -1.57 -19.27
CA ILE A 116 9.28 -1.70 -18.26
C ILE A 116 10.45 -2.44 -18.90
N ILE A 117 11.63 -1.86 -18.72
CA ILE A 117 12.89 -2.45 -19.16
C ILE A 117 13.39 -3.35 -18.03
N ASP A 118 13.49 -2.78 -16.83
CA ASP A 118 13.90 -3.51 -15.64
C ASP A 118 13.41 -2.82 -14.35
N ILE A 119 13.38 -3.57 -13.26
CA ILE A 119 13.11 -3.08 -11.90
C ILE A 119 14.31 -3.44 -11.03
N TYR A 120 14.92 -2.40 -10.45
CA TYR A 120 16.11 -2.49 -9.63
C TYR A 120 15.78 -2.24 -8.15
N GLY A 121 16.71 -2.67 -7.29
CA GLY A 121 16.61 -2.49 -5.84
C GLY A 121 15.89 -3.64 -5.14
N THR A 122 15.93 -3.58 -3.82
CA THR A 122 15.27 -4.54 -2.92
C THR A 122 13.82 -4.16 -2.66
N ASP A 123 13.00 -5.13 -2.26
CA ASP A 123 11.61 -4.90 -1.84
C ASP A 123 11.49 -3.80 -0.79
N GLU A 124 12.48 -3.70 0.11
CA GLU A 124 12.55 -2.66 1.13
C GLU A 124 12.82 -1.27 0.53
N GLU A 125 13.74 -1.15 -0.42
CA GLU A 125 14.05 0.12 -1.08
C GLU A 125 12.86 0.65 -1.90
N ILE A 126 12.20 -0.24 -2.65
CA ILE A 126 10.98 0.10 -3.41
C ILE A 126 9.88 0.54 -2.43
N TYR A 127 9.68 -0.22 -1.34
CA TYR A 127 8.71 0.14 -0.31
C TYR A 127 9.02 1.50 0.32
N GLN A 128 10.26 1.77 0.71
CA GLN A 128 10.65 3.03 1.32
C GLN A 128 10.43 4.20 0.37
N CYS A 129 10.75 4.02 -0.92
CA CYS A 129 10.52 5.01 -1.96
C CYS A 129 9.03 5.37 -2.06
N VAL A 130 8.15 4.37 -2.19
CA VAL A 130 6.69 4.56 -2.24
C VAL A 130 6.16 5.18 -0.95
N ASN A 131 6.54 4.63 0.21
CA ASN A 131 6.07 5.08 1.51
C ASN A 131 6.46 6.53 1.82
N SER A 132 7.60 7.00 1.32
CA SER A 132 8.02 8.41 1.44
C SER A 132 7.03 9.38 0.77
N ARG A 133 6.34 8.94 -0.28
CA ARG A 133 5.35 9.73 -1.02
C ARG A 133 3.96 9.59 -0.43
N VAL A 134 3.58 8.37 -0.08
CA VAL A 134 2.29 8.09 0.56
C VAL A 134 2.18 8.81 1.90
N SER A 135 3.19 8.71 2.77
CA SER A 135 3.17 9.31 4.11
C SER A 135 3.16 10.85 4.11
N ARG A 136 3.54 11.49 2.99
CA ARG A 136 3.48 12.95 2.85
C ARG A 136 2.10 13.46 2.48
N ILE A 137 1.32 12.65 1.78
CA ILE A 137 0.01 13.04 1.24
C ILE A 137 -1.12 12.52 2.15
N ILE A 138 -1.04 11.23 2.52
CA ILE A 138 -2.04 10.57 3.34
C ILE A 138 -1.57 10.61 4.78
N ARG A 139 -2.32 11.32 5.62
CA ARG A 139 -2.11 11.29 7.07
C ARG A 139 -2.95 10.15 7.64
N MET A 140 -2.26 9.09 8.09
CA MET A 140 -2.84 8.00 8.87
C MET A 140 -2.65 8.24 10.36
#